data_AF-A0A9D6MM96-F1
#
_entry.id   AF-A0A9D6MM96-F1
#
_cell.length_a   1.000
_cell.length_b   1.000
_cell.length_c   1.000
_cell.angle_alpha   90.00
_cell.angle_beta   90.00
_cell.angle_gamma   90.00
#
_symmetry.space_group_name_H-M   'P 1'
#
loop_
_entity.id
_entity.type
_entity.pdbx_description
1 polymer ?
#
loop_
_entity_poly.entity_id
_entity_poly.type
_entity_poly.pdbx_seq_one_letter_code
_entity_poly.pdbx_strand_id
1 'polypeptide(L)'
;MTKTASILEHLTSEQLKALLALAAGAGPLADILPAGVAESDQLARLLGEMCPGEPEAGQVLLDTVAAAGAPVAALRGVKEMAKELVAGVADDAHRQAAMLLYHAAVAAAFGTHGVDLSSRPVAARRTLWQELAAALAAHPLGRVFRNAAERVP
;
A
#
# COMPACT_ATOMS: atom_id res chain seq x y z
N MET A 1 3.47 34.42 -5.69
CA MET A 1 2.32 33.95 -4.89
C MET A 1 1.75 32.73 -5.57
N THR A 2 1.59 31.66 -4.82
CA THR A 2 1.42 30.27 -5.27
C THR A 2 0.04 30.06 -5.89
N LYS A 3 0.01 29.56 -7.13
CA LYS A 3 -1.18 29.36 -7.97
C LYS A 3 -2.32 28.59 -7.27
N THR A 4 -1.97 27.77 -6.28
CA THR A 4 -2.88 26.98 -5.45
C THR A 4 -3.77 27.82 -4.52
N ALA A 5 -3.26 28.92 -3.96
CA ALA A 5 -4.02 29.77 -3.06
C ALA A 5 -5.14 30.52 -3.81
N SER A 6 -4.86 30.95 -5.03
CA SER A 6 -5.81 31.67 -5.89
C SER A 6 -6.97 30.78 -6.37
N ILE A 7 -6.75 29.47 -6.52
CA ILE A 7 -7.81 28.53 -6.92
C ILE A 7 -8.80 28.29 -5.77
N LEU A 8 -8.31 28.27 -4.52
CA LEU A 8 -9.15 28.05 -3.34
C LEU A 8 -10.12 29.21 -3.07
N GLU A 9 -9.75 30.44 -3.41
CA GLU A 9 -10.56 31.65 -3.21
C GLU A 9 -11.79 31.73 -4.15
N HIS A 10 -11.79 30.96 -5.25
CA HIS A 10 -12.86 30.98 -6.25
C HIS A 10 -13.83 29.79 -6.15
N LEU A 11 -13.63 28.90 -5.19
CA LEU A 11 -14.51 27.74 -5.00
C LEU A 11 -15.76 28.14 -4.22
N THR A 12 -16.91 27.70 -4.72
CA THR A 12 -18.18 27.85 -4.00
C THR A 12 -18.18 26.97 -2.75
N SER A 13 -19.02 27.31 -1.76
CA SER A 13 -19.13 26.55 -0.51
C SER A 13 -19.46 25.07 -0.76
N GLU A 14 -20.26 24.76 -1.78
CA GLU A 14 -20.58 23.39 -2.17
C GLU A 14 -19.40 22.66 -2.83
N GLN A 15 -18.59 23.34 -3.64
CA GLN A 15 -17.36 22.74 -4.20
C GLN A 15 -16.29 22.51 -3.11
N LEU A 16 -16.20 23.42 -2.14
CA LEU A 16 -15.32 23.26 -0.99
C LEU A 16 -15.77 22.09 -0.12
N LYS A 17 -17.08 21.94 0.14
CA LYS A 17 -17.64 20.76 0.83
C LYS A 17 -17.40 19.48 0.05
N ALA A 18 -17.55 19.49 -1.27
CA ALA A 18 -17.28 18.31 -2.11
C ALA A 18 -15.80 17.92 -2.06
N LEU A 19 -14.87 18.88 -2.11
CA LEU A 19 -13.44 18.63 -1.95
C LEU A 19 -13.09 18.15 -0.54
N LEU A 20 -13.68 18.74 0.50
CA LEU A 20 -13.51 18.31 1.88
C LEU A 20 -14.11 16.93 2.13
N ALA A 21 -15.23 16.59 1.50
CA ALA A 21 -15.81 15.25 1.54
C ALA A 21 -14.93 14.24 0.78
N LEU A 22 -14.32 14.64 -0.34
CA LEU A 22 -13.37 13.82 -1.08
C LEU A 22 -12.08 13.58 -0.27
N ALA A 23 -11.57 14.62 0.40
CA ALA A 23 -10.40 14.55 1.26
C ALA A 23 -10.69 13.83 2.59
N ALA A 24 -11.89 13.96 3.16
CA ALA A 24 -12.35 13.18 4.30
C ALA A 24 -12.62 11.71 3.91
N GLY A 25 -12.91 11.45 2.63
CA GLY A 25 -12.97 10.13 2.02
C GLY A 25 -11.62 9.58 1.58
N ALA A 26 -10.55 10.39 1.60
CA ALA A 26 -9.17 9.92 1.51
C ALA A 26 -8.80 9.26 2.83
N GLY A 27 -9.38 8.09 3.06
CA GLY A 27 -9.15 7.28 4.25
C GLY A 27 -7.72 6.70 4.30
N PRO A 28 -7.52 5.57 4.98
CA PRO A 28 -6.22 4.92 5.16
C PRO A 28 -5.40 4.73 3.87
N LEU A 29 -6.06 4.74 2.72
CA LEU A 29 -5.45 4.62 1.41
C LEU A 29 -4.43 5.73 1.10
N ALA A 30 -4.69 6.97 1.49
CA ALA A 30 -3.74 8.09 1.25
C ALA A 30 -2.48 7.97 2.12
N ASP A 31 -2.59 7.35 3.29
CA ASP A 31 -1.46 7.06 4.17
C ASP A 31 -0.65 5.83 3.72
N ILE A 32 -1.16 5.06 2.75
CA ILE A 32 -0.57 3.78 2.31
C ILE A 32 -0.09 3.85 0.86
N LEU A 33 -0.71 4.63 -0.01
CA LEU A 33 -0.32 4.74 -1.42
C LEU A 33 0.59 5.94 -1.66
N PRO A 34 1.87 5.73 -2.00
CA PRO A 34 2.69 6.81 -2.52
C PRO A 34 2.10 7.41 -3.81
N ALA A 35 2.34 8.70 -4.02
CA ALA A 35 2.01 9.34 -5.28
C ALA A 35 2.81 8.68 -6.43
N GLY A 36 2.13 8.22 -7.49
CA GLY A 36 2.75 7.62 -8.68
C GLY A 36 2.89 6.07 -8.67
N VAL A 37 2.41 5.38 -7.64
CA VAL A 37 2.59 3.91 -7.46
C VAL A 37 1.91 3.01 -8.51
N ALA A 38 1.13 3.60 -9.42
CA ALA A 38 0.71 2.85 -10.61
C ALA A 38 1.91 2.30 -11.41
N GLU A 39 3.11 2.88 -11.23
CA GLU A 39 4.36 2.45 -11.83
C GLU A 39 5.14 1.51 -10.89
N SER A 40 5.17 0.22 -11.24
CA SER A 40 5.87 -0.83 -10.47
C SER A 40 7.34 -0.49 -10.21
N ASP A 41 8.01 0.14 -11.19
CA ASP A 41 9.43 0.50 -11.10
C ASP A 41 9.68 1.58 -10.03
N GLN A 42 8.74 2.52 -9.85
CA GLN A 42 8.84 3.54 -8.81
C GLN A 42 8.73 2.92 -7.42
N LEU A 43 7.80 1.98 -7.23
CA LEU A 43 7.65 1.28 -5.95
C LEU A 43 8.87 0.42 -5.64
N ALA A 44 9.39 -0.32 -6.62
CA ALA A 44 10.60 -1.11 -6.48
C ALA A 44 11.80 -0.23 -6.11
N ARG A 45 11.95 0.93 -6.76
CA ARG A 45 13.01 1.90 -6.45
C ARG A 45 12.92 2.42 -5.02
N LEU A 46 11.74 2.89 -4.59
CA LEU A 46 11.53 3.38 -3.21
C LEU A 46 11.86 2.29 -2.18
N LEU A 47 11.45 1.05 -2.42
CA LEU A 47 11.80 -0.06 -1.53
C LEU A 47 13.30 -0.36 -1.52
N GLY A 48 13.96 -0.33 -2.68
CA GLY A 48 15.41 -0.55 -2.81
C GLY A 48 16.25 0.55 -2.15
N GLU A 49 15.80 1.81 -2.20
CA GLU A 49 16.48 2.94 -1.54
C GLU A 49 16.55 2.79 -0.02
N MET A 50 15.65 2.00 0.59
CA MET A 50 15.68 1.70 2.02
C MET A 50 16.57 0.49 2.39
N CYS A 51 17.07 -0.26 1.40
CA CYS A 51 17.88 -1.46 1.58
C CYS A 51 19.32 -1.22 1.07
N PRO A 52 20.18 -0.55 1.85
CA PRO A 52 21.51 -0.17 1.39
C PRO A 52 22.37 -1.39 1.08
N GLY A 53 22.99 -1.39 -0.11
CA GLY A 53 23.86 -2.48 -0.57
C GLY A 53 23.17 -3.57 -1.39
N GLU A 54 21.85 -3.51 -1.54
CA GLU A 54 21.06 -4.49 -2.31
C GLU A 54 20.18 -3.78 -3.36
N PRO A 55 20.72 -3.45 -4.56
CA PRO A 55 20.01 -2.65 -5.56
C PRO A 55 18.72 -3.30 -6.08
N GLU A 56 18.59 -4.62 -5.96
CA GLU A 56 17.42 -5.39 -6.41
C GLU A 56 16.44 -5.72 -5.28
N ALA A 57 16.74 -5.36 -4.03
CA ALA A 57 15.95 -5.75 -2.85
C ALA A 57 14.47 -5.36 -2.99
N GLY A 58 14.20 -4.15 -3.50
CA GLY A 58 12.83 -3.68 -3.70
C GLY A 58 12.02 -4.56 -4.66
N GLN A 59 12.61 -4.97 -5.79
CA GLN A 59 11.94 -5.85 -6.75
C GLN A 59 11.76 -7.25 -6.18
N VAL A 60 12.78 -7.80 -5.50
CA VAL A 60 12.72 -9.12 -4.85
C VAL A 60 11.60 -9.19 -3.82
N LEU A 61 11.42 -8.13 -3.02
CA LEU A 61 10.34 -8.04 -2.05
C LEU A 61 8.96 -8.04 -2.71
N LEU A 62 8.79 -7.28 -3.80
CA LEU A 62 7.55 -7.22 -4.58
C LEU A 62 7.23 -8.55 -5.26
N ASP A 63 8.22 -9.19 -5.87
CA ASP A 63 8.07 -10.49 -6.50
C ASP A 63 7.70 -11.56 -5.48
N THR A 64 8.31 -11.53 -4.29
CA THR A 64 8.01 -12.46 -3.20
C THR A 64 6.55 -12.36 -2.76
N VAL A 65 5.99 -11.15 -2.61
CA VAL A 65 4.58 -11.00 -2.21
C VAL A 65 3.60 -11.27 -3.36
N ALA A 66 4.03 -11.07 -4.62
CA ALA A 66 3.20 -11.31 -5.80
C ALA A 66 3.25 -12.76 -6.30
N ALA A 67 4.24 -13.55 -5.87
CA ALA A 67 4.43 -14.93 -6.28
C ALA A 67 3.28 -15.83 -5.83
N ALA A 68 2.73 -16.59 -6.78
CA ALA A 68 1.72 -17.58 -6.50
C ALA A 68 2.30 -18.67 -5.58
N GLY A 69 1.73 -18.83 -4.39
CA GLY A 69 2.15 -19.86 -3.44
C GLY A 69 3.41 -19.53 -2.63
N ALA A 70 3.82 -18.26 -2.54
CA ALA A 70 4.91 -17.84 -1.66
C ALA A 70 4.75 -18.42 -0.25
N PRO A 71 5.78 -19.07 0.34
CA PRO A 71 5.66 -19.67 1.66
C PRO A 71 5.26 -18.66 2.73
N VAL A 72 4.40 -19.06 3.67
CA VAL A 72 3.95 -18.18 4.78
C VAL A 72 5.14 -17.63 5.58
N ALA A 73 6.22 -18.42 5.74
CA ALA A 73 7.44 -17.97 6.41
C ALA A 73 8.13 -16.81 5.68
N ALA A 74 8.20 -16.85 4.34
CA ALA A 74 8.76 -15.77 3.53
C ALA A 74 7.90 -14.51 3.64
N LEU A 75 6.58 -14.65 3.53
CA LEU A 75 5.63 -13.54 3.68
C LEU A 75 5.70 -12.91 5.08
N ARG A 76 5.92 -13.71 6.12
CA ARG A 76 6.17 -13.21 7.48
C ARG A 76 7.47 -12.41 7.55
N GLY A 77 8.54 -12.90 6.92
CA GLY A 77 9.81 -12.18 6.82
C GLY A 77 9.64 -10.81 6.16
N VAL A 78 8.98 -10.76 5.00
CA VAL A 78 8.67 -9.50 4.30
C VAL A 78 7.85 -8.55 5.18
N LYS A 79 6.82 -9.06 5.87
CA LYS A 79 5.99 -8.25 6.78
C LYS A 79 6.81 -7.64 7.92
N GLU A 80 7.67 -8.41 8.58
CA GLU A 80 8.47 -7.88 9.69
C GLU A 80 9.51 -6.86 9.18
N MET A 81 10.17 -7.13 8.05
CA MET A 81 11.05 -6.16 7.39
C MET A 81 10.31 -4.86 7.06
N ALA A 82 9.12 -4.96 6.47
CA ALA A 82 8.30 -3.79 6.16
C ALA A 82 7.96 -2.96 7.41
N LYS A 83 7.71 -3.60 8.57
CA LYS A 83 7.49 -2.88 9.83
C LYS A 83 8.73 -2.12 10.30
N GLU A 84 9.91 -2.74 10.19
CA GLU A 84 11.18 -2.10 10.54
C GLU A 84 11.45 -0.90 9.64
N LEU A 85 11.20 -1.04 8.34
CA LEU A 85 11.32 0.04 7.35
C LEU A 85 10.39 1.22 7.69
N VAL A 86 9.10 0.96 8.00
CA VAL A 86 8.15 2.01 8.42
C VAL A 86 8.65 2.78 9.63
N ALA A 87 9.32 2.12 10.58
CA ALA A 87 9.85 2.76 11.78
C ALA A 87 11.11 3.59 11.51
N GLY A 88 11.92 3.21 10.51
CA GLY A 88 13.22 3.81 10.22
C GLY A 88 13.21 5.00 9.26
N VAL A 89 12.14 5.18 8.48
CA VAL A 89 12.08 6.25 7.46
C VAL A 89 11.38 7.51 7.96
N ALA A 90 11.87 8.67 7.52
CA ALA A 90 11.35 9.98 7.91
C ALA A 90 10.38 10.56 6.87
N ASP A 91 10.59 10.29 5.59
CA ASP A 91 9.74 10.83 4.52
C ASP A 91 8.53 9.95 4.23
N ASP A 92 7.47 10.61 3.75
CA ASP A 92 6.17 9.98 3.57
C ASP A 92 6.16 8.98 2.42
N ALA A 93 6.92 9.20 1.34
CA ALA A 93 6.91 8.31 0.18
C ALA A 93 7.50 6.94 0.51
N HIS A 94 8.65 6.90 1.19
CA HIS A 94 9.25 5.66 1.67
C HIS A 94 8.38 4.98 2.74
N ARG A 95 7.80 5.77 3.66
CA ARG A 95 6.86 5.24 4.67
C ARG A 95 5.67 4.55 4.02
N GLN A 96 5.03 5.21 3.06
CA GLN A 96 3.89 4.69 2.32
C GLN A 96 4.28 3.43 1.53
N ALA A 97 5.44 3.41 0.87
CA ALA A 97 5.94 2.22 0.16
C ALA A 97 6.12 1.03 1.11
N ALA A 98 6.73 1.24 2.28
CA ALA A 98 6.89 0.21 3.29
C ALA A 98 5.54 -0.25 3.89
N MET A 99 4.60 0.68 4.11
CA MET A 99 3.23 0.34 4.54
C MET A 99 2.49 -0.50 3.50
N LEU A 100 2.62 -0.16 2.22
CA LEU A 100 2.02 -0.93 1.14
C LEU A 100 2.60 -2.36 1.09
N LEU A 101 3.92 -2.50 1.23
CA LEU A 101 4.60 -3.80 1.28
C LEU A 101 4.11 -4.63 2.48
N TYR A 102 3.96 -4.00 3.66
CA TYR A 102 3.39 -4.64 4.84
C TYR A 102 1.98 -5.19 4.55
N HIS A 103 1.12 -4.36 3.96
CA HIS A 103 -0.24 -4.76 3.64
C HIS A 103 -0.28 -5.86 2.57
N ALA A 104 0.60 -5.80 1.57
CA ALA A 104 0.73 -6.81 0.53
C ALA A 104 1.14 -8.17 1.10
N ALA A 105 2.11 -8.22 2.02
CA ALA A 105 2.53 -9.46 2.66
C ALA A 105 1.41 -10.10 3.50
N VAL A 106 0.66 -9.30 4.26
CA VAL A 106 -0.51 -9.79 5.03
C VAL A 106 -1.62 -10.28 4.09
N ALA A 107 -1.90 -9.53 3.02
CA ALA A 107 -2.90 -9.90 2.03
C ALA A 107 -2.52 -11.21 1.30
N ALA A 108 -1.27 -11.35 0.88
CA ALA A 108 -0.76 -12.56 0.22
C ALA A 108 -0.91 -13.79 1.11
N ALA A 109 -0.56 -13.68 2.40
CA ALA A 109 -0.64 -14.78 3.35
C ALA A 109 -2.09 -15.20 3.62
N PHE A 110 -2.98 -14.22 3.78
CA PHE A 110 -4.40 -14.50 3.98
C PHE A 110 -5.06 -15.02 2.70
N GLY A 111 -4.94 -14.32 1.58
CA GLY A 111 -5.57 -14.69 0.31
C GLY A 111 -5.15 -16.07 -0.18
N THR A 112 -3.86 -16.40 -0.08
CA THR A 112 -3.34 -17.70 -0.54
C THR A 112 -3.57 -18.80 0.49
N HIS A 113 -3.19 -18.57 1.75
CA HIS A 113 -3.09 -19.63 2.77
C HIS A 113 -4.15 -19.56 3.86
N GLY A 114 -4.94 -18.49 3.93
CA GLY A 114 -5.90 -18.24 5.01
C GLY A 114 -5.25 -17.87 6.35
N VAL A 115 -3.96 -17.52 6.36
CA VAL A 115 -3.21 -17.20 7.58
C VAL A 115 -3.24 -15.69 7.84
N ASP A 116 -3.78 -15.29 8.99
CA ASP A 116 -3.65 -13.90 9.46
C ASP A 116 -2.27 -13.69 10.07
N LEU A 117 -1.44 -12.86 9.42
CA LEU A 117 -0.12 -12.49 9.91
C LEU A 117 -0.14 -11.25 10.81
N SER A 118 -1.29 -10.62 11.00
CA SER A 118 -1.41 -9.35 11.71
C SER A 118 -2.37 -9.48 12.90
N SER A 119 -2.24 -8.59 13.87
CA SER A 119 -3.01 -8.64 15.12
C SER A 119 -4.42 -8.04 14.98
N ARG A 120 -4.64 -7.13 14.03
CA ARG A 120 -6.01 -6.65 13.74
C ARG A 120 -6.81 -7.76 13.05
N PRO A 121 -8.15 -7.81 13.16
CA PRO A 121 -8.96 -8.80 12.47
C PRO A 121 -8.96 -8.63 10.94
N VAL A 122 -8.97 -9.74 10.19
CA VAL A 122 -9.07 -9.73 8.71
C VAL A 122 -10.32 -8.99 8.20
N ALA A 123 -11.44 -9.08 8.91
CA ALA A 123 -12.68 -8.39 8.56
C ALA A 123 -12.50 -6.86 8.49
N ALA A 124 -11.69 -6.30 9.40
CA ALA A 124 -11.40 -4.87 9.42
C ALA A 124 -10.49 -4.41 8.26
N ARG A 125 -9.92 -5.35 7.50
CA ARG A 125 -9.05 -5.05 6.34
C ARG A 125 -9.74 -5.20 4.99
N ARG A 126 -10.96 -5.77 4.94
CA ARG A 126 -11.66 -6.01 3.67
C ARG A 126 -11.77 -4.74 2.83
N THR A 127 -12.26 -3.65 3.42
CA THR A 127 -12.43 -2.36 2.72
C THR A 127 -11.10 -1.85 2.18
N LEU A 128 -10.05 -1.83 3.01
CA LEU A 128 -8.72 -1.40 2.61
C LEU A 128 -8.18 -2.25 1.44
N TRP A 129 -8.34 -3.57 1.49
CA TRP A 129 -7.88 -4.44 0.40
C TRP A 129 -8.68 -4.23 -0.88
N GLN A 130 -9.98 -3.95 -0.81
CA GLN A 130 -10.79 -3.61 -1.98
C GLN A 130 -10.32 -2.30 -2.62
N GLU A 131 -10.06 -1.27 -1.80
CA GLU A 131 -9.54 0.01 -2.26
C GLU A 131 -8.14 -0.12 -2.89
N LEU A 132 -7.23 -0.84 -2.25
CA LEU A 132 -5.89 -1.12 -2.79
C LEU A 132 -5.95 -1.95 -4.07
N ALA A 133 -6.84 -2.94 -4.16
CA ALA A 133 -7.04 -3.74 -5.37
C ALA A 133 -7.54 -2.88 -6.54
N ALA A 134 -8.40 -1.90 -6.28
CA ALA A 134 -8.89 -0.97 -7.29
C ALA A 134 -7.81 0.03 -7.72
N ALA A 135 -7.09 0.62 -6.77
CA ALA A 135 -6.02 1.58 -7.04
C ALA A 135 -4.84 0.94 -7.80
N LEU A 136 -4.59 -0.34 -7.57
CA LEU A 136 -3.47 -1.09 -8.15
C LEU A 136 -3.94 -2.08 -9.23
N ALA A 137 -5.05 -1.81 -9.92
CA ALA A 137 -5.66 -2.75 -10.87
C ALA A 137 -4.71 -3.21 -11.99
N ALA A 138 -3.76 -2.36 -12.41
CA ALA A 138 -2.75 -2.67 -13.41
C ALA A 138 -1.44 -3.26 -12.84
N HIS A 139 -1.27 -3.25 -11.52
CA HIS A 139 -0.07 -3.74 -10.83
C HIS A 139 -0.31 -5.17 -10.30
N PRO A 140 0.69 -6.08 -10.31
CA PRO A 140 0.59 -7.40 -9.70
C PRO A 140 0.01 -7.45 -8.27
N LEU A 141 0.28 -6.44 -7.45
CA LEU A 141 -0.25 -6.33 -6.10
C LEU A 141 -1.77 -6.16 -6.05
N GLY A 142 -2.39 -5.57 -7.09
CA GLY A 142 -3.85 -5.45 -7.15
C GLY A 142 -4.54 -6.81 -7.11
N ARG A 143 -3.96 -7.84 -7.72
CA ARG A 143 -4.45 -9.22 -7.64
C ARG A 143 -4.27 -9.80 -6.24
N VAL A 144 -3.15 -9.52 -5.58
CA VAL A 144 -2.89 -9.98 -4.19
C VAL A 144 -3.97 -9.46 -3.25
N PHE A 145 -4.26 -8.16 -3.32
CA PHE A 145 -5.30 -7.54 -2.49
C PHE A 145 -6.70 -8.03 -2.82
N ARG A 146 -7.02 -8.21 -4.11
CA ARG A 146 -8.32 -8.75 -4.54
C ARG A 146 -8.57 -10.15 -3.97
N ASN A 147 -7.61 -11.06 -4.13
CA ASN A 147 -7.70 -12.43 -3.62
C ASN A 147 -7.90 -12.45 -2.09
N ALA A 148 -7.21 -11.57 -1.37
CA ALA A 148 -7.36 -11.45 0.08
C ALA A 148 -8.76 -10.96 0.46
N ALA A 149 -9.28 -9.93 -0.22
CA ALA A 149 -10.60 -9.38 0.04
C ALA A 149 -11.74 -10.37 -0.23
N GLU A 150 -11.64 -11.14 -1.31
CA GLU A 150 -12.62 -12.17 -1.71
C GLU A 150 -12.67 -13.35 -0.72
N ARG A 151 -11.57 -13.62 -0.02
CA ARG A 151 -11.49 -14.70 0.98
C ARG A 151 -12.01 -14.30 2.36
N VAL A 152 -12.16 -13.00 2.64
CA VAL A 152 -12.77 -12.58 3.90
C VAL A 152 -14.21 -13.12 3.91
N PRO A 153 -14.68 -13.78 4.98
CA PRO A 153 -16.05 -14.29 5.09
C PRO A 153 -17.09 -13.18 5.25
#